data_AF-A0A1Q7E4L9-F1
#
_entry.id   AF-A0A1Q7E4L9-F1
#
_cell.length_a   1.000
_cell.length_b   1.000
_cell.length_c   1.000
_cell.angle_alpha   90.00
_cell.angle_beta   90.00
_cell.angle_gamma   90.00
#
_symmetry.space_group_name_H-M   'P 1'
#
loop_
_entity.id
_entity.type
_entity.pdbx_description
1 polymer ?
#
loop_
_entity_poly.entity_id
_entity_poly.type
_entity_poly.pdbx_seq_one_letter_code
_entity_poly.pdbx_strand_id
1 'polypeptide(L)'
;MNVDDAEPLLTAAVPRHVGDWAANARHFVPNPRVVLAQLLTWLRPGGRVVLVEYEGRRPSRWVPYPISAERLPEIVAGLGLSTPKITASRPSAYGGSLYVAVTQRDS
;
A
#
# COMPACT_ATOMS: atom_id res chain seq x y z
N MET A 1 2.27 9.60 -7.13
CA MET A 1 1.95 10.17 -5.81
C MET A 1 2.88 11.35 -5.54
N ASN A 2 2.36 12.49 -5.07
CA ASN A 2 3.21 13.57 -4.55
C ASN A 2 3.63 13.20 -3.11
N VAL A 3 4.91 13.36 -2.77
CA VAL A 3 5.45 13.11 -1.43
C VAL A 3 4.76 13.95 -0.36
N ASP A 4 4.42 15.20 -0.69
CA ASP A 4 3.67 16.12 0.19
C ASP A 4 2.29 15.55 0.56
N ASP A 5 1.76 14.69 -0.31
CA ASP A 5 0.46 14.07 -0.15
C ASP A 5 0.51 12.79 0.73
N ALA A 6 1.65 12.10 0.71
CA ALA A 6 1.82 10.81 1.38
C ALA A 6 2.46 10.94 2.77
N GLU A 7 3.41 11.86 2.94
CA GLU A 7 4.25 11.96 4.14
C GLU A 7 3.45 12.20 5.43
N PRO A 8 2.47 13.12 5.48
CA PRO A 8 1.67 13.31 6.68
C PRO A 8 0.83 12.08 7.02
N LEU A 9 0.37 11.36 6.00
CA LEU A 9 -0.46 10.17 6.17
C LEU A 9 0.37 8.99 6.70
N LEU A 10 1.57 8.77 6.15
CA LEU A 10 2.51 7.75 6.61
C LEU A 10 2.93 7.98 8.07
N THR A 11 3.16 9.23 8.45
CA THR A 11 3.56 9.59 9.83
C THR A 11 2.45 9.30 10.83
N ALA A 12 1.19 9.53 10.47
CA ALA A 12 0.05 9.27 11.34
C ALA A 12 -0.38 7.80 11.37
N ALA A 13 -0.20 7.07 10.27
CA ALA A 13 -0.80 5.75 10.07
C ALA A 13 -0.02 4.59 10.72
N VAL A 14 1.30 4.71 10.87
CA VAL A 14 2.16 3.63 11.36
C VAL A 14 3.33 4.22 12.16
N PRO A 15 3.51 3.90 13.45
CA PRO A 15 4.76 4.22 14.12
C PRO A 15 5.89 3.47 13.41
N ARG A 16 6.97 4.17 13.04
CA ARG A 16 8.08 3.57 12.29
C ARG A 16 8.82 2.56 13.18
N HIS A 17 8.73 1.27 12.86
CA HIS A 17 9.50 0.22 13.53
C HIS A 17 10.61 -0.29 12.60
N VAL A 18 11.71 -0.76 13.19
CA VAL A 18 12.79 -1.40 12.43
C VAL A 18 12.23 -2.64 11.73
N GLY A 19 12.40 -2.74 10.41
CA GLY A 19 11.93 -3.86 9.60
C GLY A 19 10.55 -3.69 8.96
N ASP A 20 9.91 -2.52 9.12
CA ASP A 20 8.77 -2.15 8.26
C ASP A 20 9.26 -1.77 6.87
N TRP A 21 8.50 -2.14 5.84
CA TRP A 21 8.72 -1.64 4.49
C TRP A 21 7.50 -0.85 4.02
N ALA A 22 7.73 0.43 3.70
CA ALA A 22 6.73 1.27 3.06
C ALA A 22 6.79 1.06 1.55
N ALA A 23 5.82 0.31 1.04
CA ALA A 23 5.60 0.08 -0.37
C ALA A 23 4.71 1.17 -0.94
N ASN A 24 5.32 2.10 -1.68
CA ASN A 24 4.57 2.73 -2.75
C ASN A 24 4.55 1.71 -3.89
N ALA A 25 3.43 1.00 -4.08
CA ALA A 25 3.27 0.21 -5.29
C ALA A 25 3.24 1.23 -6.43
N ARG A 26 4.38 1.37 -7.12
CA ARG A 26 4.49 2.29 -8.25
C ARG A 26 3.32 1.96 -9.16
N HIS A 27 2.44 2.94 -9.37
CA HIS A 27 1.18 2.82 -10.13
C HIS A 27 1.36 2.34 -11.59
N PHE A 28 2.58 1.99 -12.01
CA PHE A 28 3.03 1.56 -13.33
C PHE A 28 3.20 0.05 -13.45
N VAL A 29 3.00 -0.74 -12.39
CA VAL A 29 3.07 -2.21 -12.48
C VAL A 29 1.65 -2.79 -12.64
N PRO A 30 1.35 -3.48 -13.77
CA PRO A 30 0.02 -4.03 -14.02
C PRO A 30 -0.42 -5.10 -13.01
N ASN A 31 0.55 -5.79 -12.40
CA ASN A 31 0.30 -6.85 -11.43
C ASN A 31 0.99 -6.53 -10.08
N PRO A 32 0.29 -5.90 -9.13
CA PRO A 32 0.88 -5.55 -7.83
C PRO A 32 1.27 -6.79 -7.00
N ARG A 33 0.68 -7.96 -7.28
CA ARG A 33 1.03 -9.21 -6.58
C ARG A 33 2.47 -9.63 -6.82
N VAL A 34 3.01 -9.41 -8.02
CA VAL A 34 4.41 -9.78 -8.34
C VAL A 34 5.39 -8.94 -7.53
N VAL A 35 5.11 -7.65 -7.37
CA VAL A 35 5.94 -6.74 -6.56
C VAL A 35 5.90 -7.14 -5.09
N LEU A 36 4.70 -7.44 -4.58
CA LEU A 36 4.53 -7.90 -3.20
C LEU A 36 5.25 -9.23 -2.97
N ALA A 37 5.09 -10.22 -3.86
CA ALA A 37 5.79 -11.50 -3.75
C ALA A 37 7.32 -11.32 -3.72
N GLN A 38 7.87 -10.48 -4.60
CA GLN A 38 9.31 -10.16 -4.61
C GLN A 38 9.74 -9.49 -3.31
N LEU A 39 8.98 -8.53 -2.81
CA LEU A 39 9.27 -7.84 -1.56
C LEU A 39 9.32 -8.81 -0.36
N LEU A 40 8.40 -9.77 -0.32
CA LEU A 40 8.35 -10.74 0.76
C LEU A 40 9.61 -11.62 0.81
N THR A 41 10.38 -11.73 -0.27
CA THR A 41 11.68 -12.42 -0.24
C THR A 41 12.74 -11.69 0.62
N TRP A 42 12.55 -10.40 0.86
CA TRP A 42 13.47 -9.56 1.66
C TRP A 42 12.92 -9.21 3.04
N LEU A 43 11.60 -9.31 3.23
CA LEU A 43 10.93 -8.94 4.47
C LEU A 43 11.00 -10.08 5.48
N ARG A 44 11.57 -9.90 6.66
CA ARG A 44 11.57 -10.94 7.71
C ARG A 44 10.14 -11.35 8.12
N PRO A 45 9.92 -12.58 8.64
CA PRO A 45 8.65 -12.94 9.30
C PRO A 45 8.26 -11.93 10.38
N GLY A 46 6.97 -11.62 10.49
CA GLY A 46 6.46 -10.56 11.36
C GLY A 46 6.74 -9.12 10.88
N GLY A 47 7.49 -8.94 9.79
CA GLY A 47 7.68 -7.65 9.15
C GLY A 47 6.38 -7.12 8.53
N ARG A 48 6.22 -5.79 8.48
CA ARG A 48 5.00 -5.15 7.99
C ARG A 48 5.22 -4.52 6.62
N VAL A 49 4.22 -4.63 5.76
CA VAL A 49 4.10 -3.90 4.50
C VAL A 49 3.09 -2.78 4.70
N VAL A 50 3.51 -1.56 4.43
CA VAL A 50 2.65 -0.37 4.44
C VAL A 50 2.40 0.05 3.00
N LEU A 51 1.15 0.01 2.57
CA LEU A 51 0.70 0.42 1.24
C LEU A 51 0.06 1.80 1.31
N VAL A 52 0.43 2.70 0.41
CA VAL A 52 -0.23 4.01 0.26
C VAL A 52 -0.76 4.12 -1.16
N GLU A 53 -2.08 4.29 -1.32
CA GLU A 53 -2.74 4.25 -2.63
C GLU A 53 -3.90 5.23 -2.73
N TYR A 54 -4.28 5.52 -3.97
CA TYR A 54 -5.44 6.36 -4.28
C TYR A 54 -6.73 5.55 -4.31
N GLU A 55 -7.77 6.06 -3.63
CA GLU A 55 -9.15 5.55 -3.68
C GLU A 55 -10.02 6.40 -4.61
N GLY A 56 -10.96 5.75 -5.30
CA GLY A 56 -11.96 6.42 -6.15
C GLY A 56 -11.39 7.13 -7.38
N ARG A 57 -10.13 6.86 -7.76
CA ARG A 57 -9.47 7.49 -8.90
C ARG A 57 -9.61 6.62 -10.15
N ARG A 58 -10.09 7.20 -11.25
CA ARG A 58 -10.07 6.52 -12.56
C ARG A 58 -8.62 6.35 -13.04
N PRO A 59 -8.32 5.25 -13.74
CA PRO A 59 -7.03 5.09 -14.43
C PRO A 59 -6.69 6.31 -15.28
N SER A 60 -5.43 6.73 -15.24
CA SER A 60 -4.91 7.83 -16.04
C SER A 60 -3.45 7.57 -16.40
N ARG A 61 -2.88 8.34 -17.32
CA ARG A 61 -1.43 8.24 -17.65
C ARG A 61 -0.50 8.37 -16.44
N TRP A 62 -0.96 9.02 -15.37
CA TRP A 62 -0.21 9.26 -14.13
C TRP A 62 -0.46 8.22 -13.04
N VAL A 63 -1.58 7.50 -13.12
CA VAL A 63 -1.99 6.43 -12.20
C VAL A 63 -2.72 5.37 -13.05
N PRO A 64 -1.99 4.55 -13.84
CA PRO A 64 -2.63 3.64 -14.78
C PRO A 64 -3.29 2.44 -14.10
N TYR A 65 -2.81 2.02 -12.93
CA TYR A 65 -3.35 0.88 -12.19
C TYR A 65 -3.67 1.24 -10.73
N PRO A 66 -4.71 2.06 -10.46
CA PRO A 66 -5.14 2.32 -9.09
C PRO A 66 -5.61 1.03 -8.42
N ILE A 67 -5.25 0.87 -7.15
CA ILE A 67 -5.70 -0.24 -6.31
C ILE A 67 -6.71 0.36 -5.33
N SER A 68 -7.97 -0.03 -5.44
CA SER A 68 -8.98 0.33 -4.43
C SER A 68 -8.75 -0.51 -3.17
N ALA A 69 -9.10 0.05 -2.01
CA ALA A 69 -8.95 -0.61 -0.72
C ALA A 69 -9.67 -1.97 -0.66
N GLU A 70 -10.83 -2.07 -1.32
CA GLU A 70 -11.63 -3.29 -1.43
C GLU A 70 -10.91 -4.44 -2.16
N ARG A 71 -9.97 -4.14 -3.06
CA ARG A 71 -9.23 -5.14 -3.85
C ARG A 71 -7.99 -5.67 -3.12
N LEU A 72 -7.58 -5.04 -2.02
CA LEU A 72 -6.38 -5.43 -1.30
C LEU A 72 -6.41 -6.85 -0.75
N PRO A 73 -7.50 -7.34 -0.13
CA PRO A 73 -7.57 -8.72 0.35
C PRO A 73 -7.29 -9.73 -0.77
N GLU A 74 -7.87 -9.50 -1.96
CA GLU A 74 -7.65 -10.35 -3.12
C GLU A 74 -6.21 -10.28 -3.64
N ILE A 75 -5.56 -9.12 -3.55
CA ILE A 75 -4.16 -8.95 -3.96
C ILE A 75 -3.22 -9.69 -3.02
N VAL A 76 -3.45 -9.66 -1.71
CA VAL A 76 -2.55 -10.30 -0.74
C VAL A 76 -2.86 -11.78 -0.48
N ALA A 77 -4.06 -12.24 -0.86
CA ALA A 77 -4.49 -13.62 -0.61
C ALA A 77 -3.47 -14.64 -1.11
N GLY A 78 -3.06 -15.56 -0.23
CA GLY A 78 -2.10 -16.62 -0.54
C GLY A 78 -0.63 -16.20 -0.60
N LEU A 79 -0.29 -14.95 -0.25
CA LEU A 79 1.10 -14.49 -0.19
C LEU A 79 1.79 -14.71 1.18
N GLY A 80 1.10 -15.33 2.16
CA GLY A 80 1.62 -15.41 3.54
C GLY A 80 1.62 -14.05 4.23
N LEU A 81 0.55 -13.29 3.98
CA LEU A 81 0.30 -11.95 4.49
C LEU A 81 -1.04 -11.95 5.22
N SER A 82 -1.10 -11.25 6.35
CA SER A 82 -2.33 -11.05 7.10
C SER A 82 -3.33 -10.17 6.33
N THR A 83 -4.62 -10.23 6.71
CA THR A 83 -5.65 -9.39 6.11
C THR A 83 -5.26 -7.91 6.20
N PRO A 84 -5.23 -7.17 5.07
CA PRO A 84 -4.84 -5.76 5.08
C PRO A 84 -5.81 -4.94 5.91
N LYS A 85 -5.29 -4.07 6.77
CA LYS A 85 -6.08 -3.14 7.57
C LYS A 85 -5.83 -1.72 7.10
N ILE A 86 -6.90 -1.00 6.76
CA ILE A 86 -6.83 0.44 6.53
C ILE A 86 -6.61 1.13 7.87
N THR A 87 -5.51 1.87 8.00
CA THR A 87 -5.13 2.56 9.25
C THR A 87 -5.29 4.07 9.15
N ALA A 88 -5.30 4.63 7.94
CA ALA A 88 -5.57 6.04 7.73
C ALA A 88 -6.16 6.30 6.33
N SER A 89 -6.86 7.41 6.18
CA SER A 89 -7.24 7.97 4.88
C SER A 89 -7.30 9.48 4.94
N ARG A 90 -7.18 10.14 3.78
CA ARG A 90 -7.38 11.58 3.66
C ARG A 90 -7.81 11.97 2.24
N PRO A 91 -8.47 13.13 2.07
CA PRO A 91 -8.61 13.74 0.75
C PRO A 91 -7.23 14.01 0.11
N SER A 92 -7.11 13.82 -1.20
CA SER A 92 -5.91 14.22 -1.95
C SER A 92 -6.10 15.59 -2.60
N ALA A 93 -5.02 16.38 -2.65
CA ALA A 93 -4.97 17.62 -3.43
C ALA A 93 -5.14 17.40 -4.94
N TYR A 94 -5.00 16.15 -5.43
CA TYR A 94 -5.08 15.77 -6.84
C TYR A 94 -6.36 15.01 -7.20
N GLY A 95 -7.38 15.09 -6.34
CA GLY A 95 -8.68 14.45 -6.51
C GLY A 95 -8.75 13.02 -6.00
N GLY A 96 -9.94 12.63 -5.51
CA GLY A 96 -10.15 11.38 -4.79
C GLY A 96 -9.57 11.42 -3.37
N SER A 97 -9.28 10.25 -2.82
CA SER A 97 -8.69 10.11 -1.49
C SER A 97 -7.40 9.28 -1.56
N LEU A 98 -6.55 9.43 -0.57
CA LEU A 98 -5.44 8.53 -0.29
C LEU A 98 -5.81 7.66 0.91
N TYR A 99 -5.39 6.40 0.91
CA TYR A 99 -5.48 5.53 2.06
C TYR A 99 -4.12 4.90 2.39
N VAL A 100 -3.96 4.50 3.65
CA VAL A 100 -2.86 3.65 4.10
C VAL A 100 -3.43 2.33 4.56
N ALA A 101 -2.89 1.24 4.01
CA ALA A 101 -3.15 -0.11 4.47
C ALA A 101 -1.88 -0.72 5.07
N VAL A 102 -2.04 -1.49 6.13
CA VAL A 102 -0.97 -2.28 6.75
C VAL A 102 -1.33 -3.76 6.67
N THR A 103 -0.39 -4.56 6.21
CA THR A 103 -0.44 -6.03 6.28
C THR A 103 0.89 -6.53 6.83
N GLN A 104 0.88 -7.71 7.45
CA GLN A 104 2.05 -8.28 8.10
C GLN A 104 2.39 -9.63 7.46
N ARG A 105 3.68 -9.90 7.26
CA ARG A 105 4.15 -11.23 6.87
C ARG A 105 3.93 -12.20 8.02
N ASP A 106 3.32 -13.33 7.70
CA ASP A 106 3.11 -14.41 8.66
C ASP A 106 4.46 -14.93 9.20
N SER A 107 4.41 -15.55 10.38
CA SER A 107 5.56 -16.08 11.12
C SER A 107 6.29 -17.21 10.40
#